data_AF-A0A493TSM9-F1
#
_entry.id   AF-A0A493TSM9-F1
#
_cell.length_a   1.000
_cell.length_b   1.000
_cell.length_c   1.000
_cell.angle_alpha   90.00
_cell.angle_beta   90.00
_cell.angle_gamma   90.00
#
_symmetry.space_group_name_H-M   'P 1'
#
loop_
_entity.id
_entity.type
_entity.pdbx_description
1 polymer ?
#
loop_
_entity_poly.entity_id
_entity_poly.type
_entity_poly.pdbx_seq_one_letter_code
_entity_poly.pdbx_strand_id
1 'polypeptide(L)'
;MNNLNPAWKTFKVSVNSLCSGDQDRRLKVRIWDWDSNGKHDFIGEFSSTFKEMRGVQWECINPKYKAKKKNYKNSGIVILNQCKVFHHNTLTFLLFQVAIDFTASNGDPRNSCSLHYIHPYQPNEYLKALVARTKRSHRVILGSM
;
A
#
# COMPACT_ATOMS: atom_id res chain seq x y z
N MET A 1 8.44 23.17 25.94
CA MET A 1 8.65 21.97 26.77
C MET A 1 9.83 21.22 26.17
N ASN A 2 10.95 21.14 26.89
CA ASN A 2 12.16 20.48 26.39
C ASN A 2 12.11 19.01 26.85
N ASN A 3 11.77 18.10 25.94
CA ASN A 3 11.75 16.67 26.25
C ASN A 3 12.90 15.96 25.52
N LEU A 4 13.89 15.52 26.29
CA LEU A 4 15.05 14.78 25.78
C LEU A 4 14.74 13.28 25.54
N ASN A 5 13.58 12.81 25.99
CA ASN A 5 13.09 11.44 25.78
C ASN A 5 11.65 11.48 25.24
N PRO A 6 11.44 11.96 24.00
CA PRO A 6 10.10 12.04 23.43
C PRO A 6 9.50 10.65 23.21
N ALA A 7 8.28 10.45 23.69
CA ALA A 7 7.46 9.30 23.34
C ALA A 7 6.41 9.74 22.30
N TRP A 8 6.57 9.29 21.06
CA TRP A 8 5.63 9.61 19.98
C TRP A 8 4.34 8.79 20.11
N LYS A 9 3.21 9.40 19.76
CA LYS A 9 1.92 8.69 19.66
C LYS A 9 2.00 7.63 18.56
N THR A 10 1.32 6.51 18.77
CA THR A 10 1.19 5.47 17.75
C THR A 10 0.51 6.04 16.51
N PHE A 11 1.08 5.75 15.34
CA PHE A 11 0.51 6.10 14.05
C PHE A 11 0.30 4.85 13.20
N LYS A 12 -0.57 4.97 12.19
CA LYS A 12 -0.83 3.92 11.21
C LYS A 12 -0.42 4.43 9.83
N VAL A 13 0.29 3.60 9.09
CA VAL A 13 0.71 3.89 7.71
C VAL A 13 0.52 2.63 6.88
N SER A 14 0.12 2.78 5.61
CA SER A 14 0.00 1.63 4.71
C SER A 14 1.39 1.11 4.34
N VAL A 15 1.54 -0.21 4.24
CA VAL A 15 2.80 -0.83 3.79
C VAL A 15 3.14 -0.39 2.36
N ASN A 16 2.14 -0.13 1.52
CA ASN A 16 2.35 0.39 0.18
C ASN A 16 2.95 1.81 0.17
N SER A 17 2.46 2.70 1.03
CA SER A 17 3.03 4.05 1.18
C SER A 17 4.42 4.01 1.81
N LEU A 18 4.65 3.09 2.74
CA LEU A 18 5.90 2.98 3.47
C LEU A 18 7.01 2.40 2.60
N CYS A 19 6.75 1.29 1.92
CA CYS A 19 7.79 0.52 1.22
C CYS A 19 7.36 -0.01 -0.16
N SER A 20 6.23 0.43 -0.71
CA SER A 20 5.67 -0.03 -2.00
C SER A 20 5.40 -1.54 -2.05
N GLY A 21 5.15 -2.15 -0.90
CA GLY A 21 4.93 -3.59 -0.76
C GLY A 21 6.21 -4.42 -0.62
N ASP A 22 7.39 -3.83 -0.82
CA ASP A 22 8.68 -4.51 -0.65
C ASP A 22 9.20 -4.33 0.78
N GLN A 23 9.21 -5.41 1.56
CA GLN A 23 9.62 -5.37 2.97
C GLN A 23 11.14 -5.23 3.17
N ASP A 24 11.93 -5.53 2.14
CA ASP A 24 13.40 -5.42 2.16
C ASP A 24 13.85 -4.02 1.70
N ARG A 25 12.92 -3.20 1.19
CA ARG A 25 13.21 -1.82 0.81
C ARG A 25 13.70 -1.01 2.00
N ARG A 26 14.84 -0.35 1.81
CA ARG A 26 15.46 0.48 2.84
C ARG A 26 14.69 1.78 3.05
N LEU A 27 14.25 1.98 4.28
CA LEU A 27 13.56 3.16 4.77
C LEU A 27 14.55 4.07 5.46
N LYS A 28 14.43 5.37 5.23
CA LYS A 28 15.27 6.39 5.87
C LYS A 28 14.40 7.22 6.80
N VAL A 29 14.73 7.22 8.08
CA VAL A 29 14.04 7.98 9.11
C VAL A 29 14.89 9.19 9.48
N ARG A 30 14.27 10.36 9.52
CA ARG A 30 14.90 11.63 9.88
C ARG A 30 14.17 12.23 11.06
N ILE A 31 14.92 12.69 12.05
CA ILE A 31 14.40 13.26 13.29
C ILE A 31 14.83 14.72 13.36
N TRP A 32 13.85 15.57 13.66
CA TRP A 32 13.97 17.01 13.71
C TRP A 32 13.45 17.51 15.05
N ASP A 33 14.11 18.52 15.60
CA ASP A 33 13.58 19.33 16.67
C ASP A 33 12.62 20.36 16.09
N TRP A 34 11.42 20.43 16.66
CA TRP A 34 10.39 21.33 16.17
C TRP A 34 10.48 22.65 16.92
N ASP A 35 10.57 23.76 16.16
CA ASP A 35 10.67 25.11 16.67
C ASP A 35 9.56 25.96 16.07
N SER A 36 8.90 26.76 16.89
CA SER A 36 7.78 27.61 16.48
C SER A 36 8.18 28.73 15.51
N ASN A 37 9.48 29.04 15.42
CA ASN A 37 10.04 30.01 14.48
C ASN A 37 10.27 29.43 13.07
N GLY A 38 9.96 28.15 12.84
CA GLY A 38 10.13 27.44 11.56
C GLY A 38 11.56 26.96 11.28
N LYS A 39 12.53 27.27 12.14
CA LYS A 39 13.92 26.85 12.00
C LYS A 39 14.15 25.52 12.73
N HIS A 40 13.60 24.46 12.15
CA HIS A 40 13.73 23.10 12.70
C HIS A 40 15.18 22.62 12.68
N ASP A 41 15.69 22.26 13.86
CA ASP A 41 17.04 21.73 13.98
C ASP A 41 17.09 20.23 13.68
N PHE A 42 18.03 19.84 12.82
CA PHE A 42 18.20 18.44 12.47
C PHE A 42 18.93 17.70 13.59
N ILE A 43 18.26 16.71 14.20
CA ILE A 43 18.83 15.91 15.29
C ILE A 43 19.69 14.78 14.71
N GLY A 44 19.15 14.03 13.75
CA GLY A 44 19.85 12.93 13.12
C GLY A 44 18.97 12.04 12.24
N GLU A 45 19.58 11.01 11.67
CA GLU A 45 18.94 10.04 10.81
C GLU A 45 19.46 8.63 11.04
N PHE A 46 18.62 7.65 10.68
CA PHE A 46 18.99 6.25 10.59
C PHE A 46 18.25 5.61 9.40
N SER A 47 18.72 4.44 8.99
CA SER A 47 18.09 3.66 7.93
C SER A 47 17.81 2.25 8.42
N SER A 48 16.66 1.69 8.08
CA SER A 48 16.26 0.32 8.40
C SER A 48 15.27 -0.22 7.39
N THR A 49 14.92 -1.50 7.44
CA THR A 49 13.89 -2.13 6.59
C THR A 49 12.65 -2.48 7.40
N PHE A 50 11.52 -2.74 6.74
CA PHE A 50 10.31 -3.18 7.44
C PHE A 50 10.50 -4.51 8.17
N LYS A 51 11.33 -5.40 7.59
CA LYS A 51 11.72 -6.67 8.19
C LYS A 51 12.48 -6.49 9.50
N GLU A 52 13.36 -5.50 9.55
CA GLU A 52 14.17 -5.18 10.72
C GLU A 52 13.39 -4.46 11.82
N MET A 53 12.28 -3.76 11.50
CA MET A 53 11.47 -2.97 12.44
C MET A 53 10.66 -3.79 13.46
N ARG A 54 11.23 -4.86 14.04
CA ARG A 54 10.61 -5.66 15.11
C ARG A 54 11.52 -5.71 16.33
N GLY A 55 11.22 -4.90 17.34
CA GLY A 55 11.91 -4.96 18.65
C GLY A 55 13.35 -4.43 18.64
N VAL A 56 13.64 -3.47 17.76
CA VAL A 56 14.98 -2.94 17.51
C VAL A 56 15.14 -1.51 18.01
N GLN A 57 16.40 -1.18 18.27
CA GLN A 57 16.87 0.15 18.63
C GLN A 57 17.86 0.62 17.58
N TRP A 58 17.77 1.88 17.18
CA TRP A 58 18.71 2.48 16.22
C TRP A 58 19.42 3.67 16.83
N GLU A 59 20.72 3.75 16.58
CA GLU A 59 21.48 4.95 16.87
C GLU A 59 21.10 6.06 15.89
N CYS A 60 20.67 7.20 16.42
CA CYS A 60 20.37 8.38 15.63
C CYS A 60 21.69 9.09 15.29
N ILE A 61 22.04 9.19 14.01
CA ILE A 61 23.30 9.78 13.58
C ILE A 61 23.07 11.10 12.87
N ASN A 62 23.71 12.17 13.35
CA ASN A 62 23.80 13.44 12.64
C ASN A 62 25.06 13.45 11.75
N PRO A 63 24.93 13.42 10.41
CA PRO A 63 26.08 13.42 9.50
C PRO A 63 26.94 14.68 9.68
N LYS A 64 26.34 15.83 10.01
CA LYS A 64 27.07 17.09 10.23
C LYS A 64 27.95 17.01 11.47
N TYR A 65 27.46 16.42 12.56
CA TYR A 65 28.26 16.25 13.77
C TYR A 65 29.28 15.13 13.64
N LYS A 66 28.94 14.02 12.98
CA LYS A 66 29.88 12.93 12.69
C LYS A 66 31.08 13.42 11.88
N ALA A 67 30.88 14.35 10.94
CA ALA A 67 31.97 14.94 10.17
C ALA A 67 32.80 15.99 10.94
N LYS A 68 32.17 16.75 11.86
CA LYS A 68 32.82 17.90 12.53
C LYS A 68 33.41 17.58 13.91
N LYS A 69 32.85 16.62 14.64
CA LYS A 69 33.19 16.35 16.05
C LYS A 69 33.96 15.03 16.17
N LYS A 70 35.21 15.10 16.61
CA LYS A 70 36.12 13.95 16.72
C LYS A 70 35.65 12.84 17.68
N ASN A 71 34.88 13.19 18.71
CA ASN A 71 34.36 12.28 19.74
C ASN A 71 32.83 12.06 19.65
N TYR A 72 32.22 12.32 18.50
CA TYR A 72 30.79 12.11 18.32
C TYR A 72 30.45 10.62 18.16
N LYS A 73 29.58 10.10 19.03
CA LYS A 73 29.03 8.74 18.94
C LYS A 73 27.68 8.73 18.22
N ASN A 74 26.67 9.33 18.84
CA ASN A 74 25.31 9.43 18.31
C ASN A 74 24.58 10.66 18.90
N SER A 75 23.40 10.98 18.36
CA SER A 75 22.48 12.04 18.82
C SER A 75 21.34 11.46 19.68
N GLY A 76 21.53 10.25 20.22
CA GLY A 76 20.50 9.50 20.95
C GLY A 76 20.13 8.17 20.28
N ILE A 77 19.23 7.44 20.93
CA ILE A 77 18.75 6.11 20.51
C ILE A 77 17.25 6.18 20.26
N VAL A 78 16.82 5.62 19.13
CA VAL A 78 15.42 5.53 18.74
C VAL A 78 14.96 4.10 18.99
N ILE A 79 13.90 3.95 19.78
CA ILE A 79 13.37 2.65 20.19
C ILE A 79 11.99 2.48 19.57
N LEU A 80 11.77 1.37 18.88
CA LEU A 80 10.43 1.01 18.41
C LEU A 80 9.72 0.14 19.45
N ASN A 81 8.85 0.75 20.24
CA ASN A 81 8.16 0.06 21.33
C ASN A 81 7.19 -1.03 20.81
N GLN A 82 6.40 -0.71 19.77
CA GLN A 82 5.39 -1.62 19.24
C GLN A 82 5.24 -1.44 17.73
N CYS A 83 5.18 -2.55 17.01
CA CYS A 83 4.85 -2.62 15.58
C CYS A 83 3.82 -3.73 15.38
N LYS A 84 2.64 -3.37 14.84
CA LYS A 84 1.57 -4.32 14.52
C LYS A 84 1.18 -4.15 13.06
N VAL A 85 1.17 -5.26 12.33
CA VAL A 85 0.74 -5.31 10.93
C VAL A 85 -0.72 -5.71 10.88
N PHE A 86 -1.57 -4.86 10.31
CA PHE A 86 -2.98 -5.16 10.10
C PHE A 86 -3.18 -5.54 8.63
N HIS A 87 -3.64 -6.76 8.39
CA HIS A 87 -4.07 -7.18 7.07
C HIS A 87 -5.54 -6.81 6.92
N HIS A 88 -5.83 -5.85 6.03
CA HIS A 88 -7.20 -5.59 5.63
C HIS A 88 -7.50 -6.43 4.39
N ASN A 89 -8.38 -7.42 4.54
CA ASN A 89 -8.82 -8.25 3.41
C ASN A 89 -9.87 -7.45 2.62
N THR A 90 -9.43 -6.62 1.68
CA THR A 90 -10.31 -5.77 0.87
C THR A 90 -11.15 -6.57 -0.13
N LEU A 91 -10.86 -7.87 -0.32
CA LEU A 91 -11.49 -8.73 -1.33
C LEU A 91 -12.85 -9.31 -0.91
N THR A 92 -13.27 -9.15 0.34
CA THR A 92 -14.39 -9.93 0.90
C THR A 92 -15.79 -9.52 0.38
N PHE A 93 -15.94 -8.48 -0.45
CA PHE A 93 -17.28 -7.95 -0.80
C PHE A 93 -17.50 -7.54 -2.27
N LEU A 94 -16.73 -8.06 -3.24
CA LEU A 94 -17.08 -7.84 -4.65
C LEU A 94 -18.21 -8.80 -5.07
N LEU A 95 -19.45 -8.49 -4.68
CA LEU A 95 -20.64 -9.16 -5.22
C LEU A 95 -20.73 -8.82 -6.72
N PHE A 96 -20.58 -9.84 -7.55
CA PHE A 96 -20.69 -9.71 -9.00
C PHE A 96 -22.17 -9.65 -9.41
N GLN A 97 -22.59 -8.50 -9.96
CA GLN A 97 -23.94 -8.32 -10.51
C GLN A 97 -23.86 -8.02 -12.02
N VAL A 98 -24.74 -8.65 -12.77
CA VAL A 98 -24.93 -8.46 -14.22
C VAL A 98 -26.41 -8.21 -14.47
N ALA A 99 -26.71 -7.23 -15.32
CA ALA A 99 -28.02 -7.04 -15.93
C ALA A 99 -27.89 -7.19 -17.45
N ILE A 100 -28.85 -7.87 -18.07
CA ILE A 100 -28.90 -8.09 -19.52
C ILE A 100 -30.08 -7.27 -20.07
N ASP A 101 -29.83 -6.54 -21.15
CA ASP A 101 -30.85 -5.74 -21.83
C ASP A 101 -31.67 -6.61 -22.78
N PHE A 102 -32.98 -6.76 -22.50
CA PHE A 102 -33.94 -7.49 -23.34
C PHE A 102 -34.90 -6.56 -24.10
N THR A 103 -34.50 -5.32 -24.38
CA THR A 103 -35.30 -4.41 -25.21
C THR A 103 -35.44 -4.90 -26.65
N ALA A 104 -36.59 -4.57 -27.27
CA ALA A 104 -36.95 -5.03 -28.62
C ALA A 104 -35.97 -4.57 -29.73
N SER A 105 -35.18 -3.51 -29.49
CA SER A 105 -34.13 -3.04 -30.42
C SER A 105 -33.00 -4.04 -30.62
N ASN A 106 -32.83 -5.02 -29.74
CA ASN A 106 -31.85 -6.10 -29.90
C ASN A 106 -32.27 -7.15 -30.95
N GLY A 107 -33.50 -7.06 -31.48
CA GLY A 107 -34.03 -7.97 -32.49
C GLY A 107 -34.44 -9.34 -31.94
N ASP A 108 -35.11 -10.13 -32.77
CA ASP A 108 -35.55 -11.50 -32.42
C ASP A 108 -34.33 -12.44 -32.29
N PRO A 109 -34.13 -13.13 -31.15
CA PRO A 109 -32.99 -14.02 -30.93
C PRO A 109 -32.91 -15.22 -31.89
N ARG A 110 -33.96 -15.47 -32.68
CA ARG A 110 -33.97 -16.47 -33.77
C ARG A 110 -33.35 -15.94 -35.07
N ASN A 111 -33.20 -14.62 -35.19
CA ASN A 111 -32.59 -13.97 -36.33
C ASN A 111 -31.07 -13.86 -36.13
N SER A 112 -30.30 -14.26 -37.14
CA SER A 112 -28.82 -14.20 -37.12
C SER A 112 -28.26 -12.79 -36.97
N CYS A 113 -29.04 -11.75 -37.26
CA CYS A 113 -28.65 -10.35 -37.06
C CYS A 113 -28.95 -9.82 -35.63
N SER A 114 -29.61 -10.60 -34.76
CA SER A 114 -29.90 -10.17 -33.39
C SER A 114 -28.66 -10.19 -32.51
N LEU A 115 -28.56 -9.20 -31.61
CA LEU A 115 -27.52 -9.16 -30.59
C LEU A 115 -27.66 -10.29 -29.56
N HIS A 116 -28.84 -10.89 -29.45
CA HIS A 116 -29.13 -12.06 -28.61
C HIS A 116 -29.03 -13.38 -29.37
N TYR A 117 -28.68 -13.37 -30.65
CA TYR A 117 -28.56 -14.59 -31.44
C TYR A 117 -27.51 -15.53 -30.83
N ILE A 118 -27.85 -16.80 -30.69
CA ILE A 118 -26.95 -17.83 -30.15
C ILE A 118 -26.41 -18.64 -31.33
N HIS A 119 -25.21 -18.26 -31.79
CA HIS A 119 -24.55 -18.97 -32.88
C HIS A 119 -23.80 -20.22 -32.35
N PRO A 120 -23.86 -21.38 -33.04
CA PRO A 120 -23.30 -22.64 -32.56
C PRO A 120 -21.76 -22.64 -32.41
N TYR A 121 -21.06 -21.77 -33.15
CA TYR A 121 -19.60 -21.72 -33.17
C TYR A 121 -19.00 -20.40 -32.67
N GLN A 122 -19.82 -19.36 -32.44
CA GLN A 122 -19.31 -18.03 -32.08
C GLN A 122 -20.19 -17.37 -31.01
N PRO A 123 -19.62 -16.86 -29.91
CA PRO A 123 -20.41 -16.17 -28.90
C PRO A 123 -20.89 -14.81 -29.41
N ASN A 124 -22.09 -14.40 -29.00
CA ASN A 124 -22.57 -13.03 -29.18
C ASN A 124 -21.87 -12.05 -28.22
N GLU A 125 -22.12 -10.76 -28.40
CA GLU A 125 -21.44 -9.70 -27.63
C GLU A 125 -21.75 -9.76 -26.13
N TYR A 126 -22.96 -10.14 -25.73
CA TYR A 126 -23.32 -10.35 -24.33
C TYR A 126 -22.52 -11.50 -23.71
N LEU A 127 -22.42 -12.63 -24.40
CA LEU A 127 -21.64 -13.78 -23.97
C LEU A 127 -20.14 -13.46 -23.89
N LYS A 128 -19.59 -12.73 -24.87
CA LYS A 128 -18.20 -12.26 -24.84
C LYS A 128 -17.93 -11.37 -23.62
N ALA A 129 -18.83 -10.42 -23.34
CA ALA A 129 -18.70 -9.50 -22.20
C ALA A 129 -18.76 -10.25 -20.86
N LEU A 130 -19.69 -11.18 -20.71
CA LEU A 130 -19.80 -12.05 -19.53
C LEU A 130 -18.52 -12.86 -19.31
N VAL A 131 -18.03 -13.56 -20.35
CA VAL A 131 -16.82 -14.38 -20.26
C VAL A 131 -15.59 -13.53 -19.95
N ALA A 132 -15.43 -12.37 -20.59
CA ALA A 132 -14.30 -11.47 -20.33
C ALA A 132 -14.31 -10.97 -18.88
N ARG A 133 -15.47 -10.60 -18.34
CA ARG A 133 -15.62 -10.09 -16.97
C ARG A 133 -15.38 -11.19 -15.93
N THR A 134 -15.86 -12.40 -16.17
CA THR A 134 -15.60 -13.57 -15.30
C THR A 134 -14.13 -13.97 -15.30
N LYS A 135 -13.46 -13.97 -16.46
CA LYS A 135 -12.01 -14.25 -16.56
C LYS A 135 -11.18 -13.21 -15.82
N ARG A 136 -11.57 -11.93 -15.88
CA ARG A 136 -10.90 -10.85 -15.14
C ARG A 136 -11.05 -11.03 -13.63
N SER A 137 -12.24 -11.41 -13.16
CA SER A 137 -12.48 -11.68 -11.73
C SER A 137 -11.64 -12.85 -11.21
N HIS A 138 -11.58 -13.97 -11.94
CA HIS A 138 -10.75 -15.12 -11.56
C HIS A 138 -9.24 -14.80 -11.54
N ARG A 139 -8.76 -14.00 -12.51
CA ARG A 139 -7.36 -13.58 -12.55
C ARG A 139 -6.98 -12.64 -11.40
N VAL A 140 -7.91 -11.81 -10.93
CA VAL A 140 -7.70 -10.95 -9.75
C VAL A 140 -7.68 -11.78 -8.46
N ILE A 141 -8.52 -12.81 -8.35
CA ILE A 141 -8.54 -13.71 -7.20
C ILE A 141 -7.26 -14.55 -7.13
N LEU A 142 -6.84 -15.16 -8.24
CA LEU A 142 -5.64 -16.00 -8.28
C LEU A 142 -4.33 -15.20 -8.20
N GLY A 143 -4.32 -13.94 -8.63
CA GLY A 143 -3.14 -13.05 -8.50
C GLY A 143 -2.96 -12.45 -7.10
N SER A 144 -3.85 -12.76 -6.16
CA SER A 144 -3.84 -12.26 -4.77
C SER A 144 -3.64 -13.36 -3.72
N MET A 145 -3.45 -14.62 -4.16
CA MET A 145 -3.04 -15.78 -3.34
C MET A 145 -1.56 -16.06 -3.51
#